data_AF-A0A7Y5RYR0-F1
#
_entry.id   AF-A0A7Y5RYR0-F1
#
_cell.length_a   1.000
_cell.length_b   1.000
_cell.length_c   1.000
_cell.angle_alpha   90.00
_cell.angle_beta   90.00
_cell.angle_gamma   90.00
#
_symmetry.space_group_name_H-M   'P 1'
#
loop_
_entity.id
_entity.type
_entity.pdbx_description
1 polymer ?
#
loop_
_entity_poly.entity_id
_entity_poly.type
_entity_poly.pdbx_seq_one_letter_code
_entity_poly.pdbx_strand_id
1 'polypeptide(L)'
;MLPPAFLPRAAARQVDAPAPPATQRTDEAIEPLYPVGVSEQDIELYATYAYSWRDAEGWRINECLGDFELRLGGYSMRSRDAVVWFRRQMWRDRAFYDVEVFLWREAQIRHPAGTIETGDGLFARVRSFGKLVLNADGFTPSPDEHSELFAAARAVRAGG
;
A
#
# COMPACT_ATOMS: atom_id res chain seq x y z
N MET A 1 -5.92 8.54 -97.79
CA MET A 1 -6.15 9.27 -96.53
C MET A 1 -6.49 8.22 -95.48
N LEU A 2 -5.53 7.82 -94.65
CA LEU A 2 -5.66 6.76 -93.64
C LEU A 2 -5.76 7.40 -92.24
N PRO A 3 -6.58 6.88 -91.31
CA PRO A 3 -6.75 7.44 -89.97
C PRO A 3 -5.56 7.15 -89.05
N PRO A 4 -5.31 7.98 -88.01
CA PRO A 4 -4.17 7.82 -87.11
C PRO A 4 -4.35 6.63 -86.15
N ALA A 5 -3.24 5.92 -85.92
CA ALA A 5 -3.13 4.79 -85.02
C ALA A 5 -3.26 5.20 -83.54
N PHE A 6 -4.12 4.50 -82.81
CA PHE A 6 -4.22 4.57 -81.35
C PHE A 6 -3.13 3.69 -80.73
N LEU A 7 -2.21 4.27 -79.95
CA LEU A 7 -1.26 3.51 -79.15
C LEU A 7 -1.88 3.16 -77.77
N PRO A 8 -1.79 1.91 -77.30
CA PRO A 8 -2.22 1.57 -75.95
C PRO A 8 -1.22 2.08 -74.90
N ARG A 9 -1.76 2.71 -73.86
CA ARG A 9 -1.03 3.21 -72.69
C ARG A 9 -0.54 2.02 -71.85
N ALA A 10 0.77 1.90 -71.68
CA ALA A 10 1.38 0.90 -70.80
C ALA A 10 0.96 1.14 -69.33
N ALA A 11 0.44 0.10 -68.68
CA ALA A 11 0.16 0.10 -67.26
C ALA A 11 1.49 -0.04 -66.49
N ALA A 12 1.79 0.91 -65.61
CA ALA A 12 2.94 0.81 -64.71
C ALA A 12 2.70 -0.33 -63.70
N ARG A 13 3.62 -1.30 -63.66
CA ARG A 13 3.67 -2.31 -62.59
C ARG A 13 4.17 -1.64 -61.32
N GLN A 14 3.33 -1.64 -60.29
CA GLN A 14 3.71 -1.27 -58.93
C GLN A 14 4.60 -2.39 -58.36
N VAL A 15 5.82 -2.05 -57.93
CA VAL A 15 6.75 -2.98 -57.28
C VAL A 15 6.50 -2.89 -55.78
N ASP A 16 5.94 -3.94 -55.18
CA ASP A 16 5.82 -4.06 -53.73
C ASP A 16 7.20 -4.23 -53.11
N ALA A 17 7.57 -3.31 -52.21
CA ALA A 17 8.75 -3.46 -51.36
C ALA A 17 8.44 -4.48 -50.24
N PRO A 18 9.37 -5.39 -49.90
CA PRO A 18 9.16 -6.33 -48.81
C PRO A 18 9.07 -5.59 -47.47
N ALA A 19 8.04 -5.93 -46.68
CA ALA A 19 7.85 -5.38 -45.35
C ALA A 19 9.04 -5.72 -44.43
N PRO A 20 9.43 -4.83 -43.51
CA PRO A 20 10.49 -5.12 -42.55
C PRO A 20 10.11 -6.30 -41.64
N PRO A 21 11.08 -7.12 -41.22
CA PRO A 21 10.82 -8.26 -40.34
C PRO A 21 10.27 -7.76 -38.99
N ALA A 22 9.21 -8.40 -38.51
CA ALA A 22 8.63 -8.14 -37.21
C ALA A 22 9.64 -8.52 -36.11
N THR A 23 10.10 -7.53 -35.35
CA THR A 23 10.90 -7.75 -34.14
C THR A 23 10.07 -8.56 -33.17
N GLN A 24 10.49 -9.79 -32.87
CA GLN A 24 9.93 -10.58 -31.78
C GLN A 24 10.24 -9.84 -30.48
N ARG A 25 9.22 -9.22 -29.88
CA ARG A 25 9.29 -8.66 -28.53
C ARG A 25 9.46 -9.86 -27.60
N THR A 26 10.68 -10.11 -27.13
CA THR A 26 10.93 -11.04 -26.04
C THR A 26 10.11 -10.56 -24.85
N ASP A 27 9.14 -11.37 -24.46
CA ASP A 27 8.30 -11.18 -23.29
C ASP A 27 9.16 -11.50 -22.05
N GLU A 28 10.13 -10.64 -21.77
CA GLU A 28 10.86 -10.68 -20.50
C GLU A 28 9.82 -10.36 -19.42
N ALA A 29 9.42 -11.39 -18.68
CA ALA A 29 8.53 -11.25 -17.55
C ALA A 29 9.15 -10.23 -16.58
N ILE A 30 8.60 -9.01 -16.57
CA ILE A 30 8.99 -7.97 -15.62
C ILE A 30 8.53 -8.47 -14.25
N GLU A 31 9.41 -9.13 -13.50
CA GLU A 31 9.12 -9.47 -12.12
C GLU A 31 8.88 -8.17 -11.34
N PRO A 32 7.79 -8.06 -10.58
CA PRO A 32 7.54 -6.88 -9.76
C PRO A 32 8.70 -6.67 -8.80
N LEU A 33 9.31 -5.48 -8.85
CA LEU A 33 10.41 -5.10 -7.96
C LEU A 33 9.96 -5.16 -6.48
N TYR A 34 8.66 -4.98 -6.23
CA TYR A 34 8.04 -5.03 -4.92
C TYR A 34 6.82 -5.94 -4.92
N PRO A 35 6.56 -6.67 -3.80
CA PRO A 35 5.26 -7.28 -3.59
C PRO A 35 4.18 -6.21 -3.65
N VAL A 36 3.12 -6.47 -4.40
CA VAL A 36 2.01 -5.53 -4.58
C VAL A 36 1.48 -5.12 -3.20
N GLY A 37 1.35 -3.81 -2.97
CA GLY A 37 0.84 -3.26 -1.70
C GLY A 37 1.86 -3.06 -0.58
N VAL A 38 3.17 -3.12 -0.85
CA VAL A 38 4.22 -2.69 0.10
C VAL A 38 4.80 -1.36 -0.33
N SER A 39 4.72 -0.36 0.55
CA SER A 39 5.22 1.00 0.32
C SER A 39 6.74 1.10 0.55
N GLU A 40 7.38 2.09 -0.09
CA GLU A 40 8.77 2.49 0.20
C GLU A 40 8.87 3.55 1.31
N GLN A 41 7.75 4.14 1.69
CA GLN A 41 7.71 5.31 2.57
C GLN A 41 7.69 4.91 4.04
N ASP A 42 8.24 5.74 4.91
CA ASP A 42 8.20 5.49 6.35
C ASP A 42 6.75 5.48 6.88
N ILE A 43 6.51 4.63 7.88
CA ILE A 43 5.27 4.61 8.66
C ILE A 43 5.52 5.49 9.88
N GLU A 44 4.84 6.61 9.95
CA GLU A 44 4.91 7.53 11.08
C GLU A 44 3.64 7.44 11.91
N LEU A 45 3.78 7.17 13.20
CA LEU A 45 2.70 7.12 14.18
C LEU A 45 2.80 8.34 15.07
N TYR A 46 1.68 9.02 15.31
CA TYR A 46 1.55 10.16 16.20
C TYR A 46 0.44 9.86 17.22
N ALA A 47 0.70 10.17 18.49
CA ALA A 47 -0.28 10.01 19.57
C ALA A 47 0.09 10.89 20.77
N THR A 48 -0.85 11.17 21.66
CA THR A 48 -0.52 11.82 22.93
C THR A 48 0.21 10.84 23.87
N TYR A 49 -0.33 9.63 24.03
CA TYR A 49 0.27 8.59 24.86
C TYR A 49 0.37 7.27 24.09
N ALA A 50 1.43 6.50 24.34
CA ALA A 50 1.59 5.17 23.81
C ALA A 50 2.01 4.16 24.89
N TYR A 51 1.27 3.06 24.98
CA TYR A 51 1.67 1.86 25.71
C TYR A 51 2.24 0.85 24.73
N SER A 52 3.42 0.31 25.02
CA SER A 52 4.10 -0.60 24.11
C SER A 52 4.51 -1.90 24.78
N TRP A 53 4.15 -3.02 24.16
CA TRP A 53 4.55 -4.34 24.62
C TRP A 53 4.69 -5.32 23.46
N ARG A 54 5.02 -6.56 23.78
CA ARG A 54 5.12 -7.66 22.81
C ARG A 54 4.26 -8.81 23.30
N ASP A 55 3.47 -9.39 22.40
CA ASP A 55 2.68 -10.58 22.71
C ASP A 55 3.50 -11.89 22.57
N ALA A 56 2.88 -13.01 22.92
CA ALA A 56 3.49 -14.33 22.83
C ALA A 56 3.79 -14.77 21.38
N GLU A 57 3.10 -14.20 20.39
CA GLU A 57 3.29 -14.49 18.96
C GLU A 57 4.40 -13.64 18.33
N GLY A 58 4.97 -12.70 19.09
CA GLY A 58 6.07 -11.85 18.66
C GLY A 58 5.64 -10.57 17.95
N TRP A 59 4.35 -10.23 17.95
CA TRP A 59 3.88 -8.92 17.53
C TRP A 59 4.31 -7.87 18.54
N ARG A 60 4.81 -6.75 18.04
CA ARG A 60 4.87 -5.53 18.84
C ARG A 60 3.53 -4.83 18.75
N ILE A 61 3.08 -4.34 19.89
CA ILE A 61 1.78 -3.71 20.06
C ILE A 61 2.04 -2.31 20.58
N ASN A 62 1.44 -1.31 19.93
CA ASN A 62 1.31 0.03 20.46
C ASN A 62 -0.16 0.33 20.64
N GLU A 63 -0.58 0.59 21.87
CA GLU A 63 -1.87 1.19 22.17
C GLU A 63 -1.68 2.70 22.29
N CYS A 64 -2.26 3.43 21.35
CA CYS A 64 -2.09 4.86 21.17
C CYS A 64 -3.35 5.58 21.62
N LEU A 65 -3.22 6.51 22.57
CA LEU A 65 -4.33 7.28 23.13
C LEU A 65 -4.16 8.76 22.82
N GLY A 66 -5.28 9.42 22.53
CA GLY A 66 -5.35 10.87 22.33
C GLY A 66 -4.85 11.32 20.96
N ASP A 67 -5.79 11.48 20.03
CA ASP A 67 -5.65 12.03 18.68
C ASP A 67 -4.59 11.29 17.85
N PHE A 68 -4.81 9.99 17.66
CA PHE A 68 -3.95 9.15 16.86
C PHE A 68 -3.93 9.57 15.38
N GLU A 69 -2.74 9.61 14.80
CA GLU A 69 -2.53 9.72 13.37
C GLU A 69 -1.43 8.77 12.88
N LEU A 70 -1.72 7.99 11.83
CA LEU A 70 -0.72 7.28 11.04
C LEU A 70 -0.55 7.98 9.69
N ARG A 71 0.70 8.20 9.28
CA ARG A 71 1.05 8.67 7.93
C ARG A 71 1.91 7.65 7.21
N LEU A 72 1.57 7.39 5.94
CA LEU A 72 2.32 6.54 5.02
C LEU A 72 2.18 7.11 3.61
N GLY A 73 2.98 8.12 3.30
CA GLY A 73 2.87 8.83 2.04
C GLY A 73 1.51 9.44 1.77
N GLY A 74 0.84 9.00 0.71
CA GLY A 74 -0.51 9.44 0.37
C GLY A 74 -1.60 8.85 1.27
N TYR A 75 -1.28 7.88 2.12
CA TYR A 75 -2.20 7.35 3.12
C TYR A 75 -2.11 8.15 4.42
N SER A 76 -3.28 8.47 5.00
CA SER A 76 -3.37 8.93 6.38
C SER A 76 -4.53 8.26 7.09
N MET A 77 -4.32 7.84 8.33
CA MET A 77 -5.34 7.25 9.19
C MET A 77 -5.44 8.07 10.46
N ARG A 78 -6.66 8.35 10.94
CA ARG A 78 -6.89 9.17 12.12
C ARG A 78 -8.00 8.59 12.97
N SER A 79 -7.91 8.78 14.29
CA SER A 79 -8.94 8.43 15.26
C SER A 79 -8.64 9.08 16.60
N ARG A 80 -9.53 8.95 17.59
CA ARG A 80 -9.20 9.33 18.97
C ARG A 80 -8.14 8.43 19.55
N ASP A 81 -8.31 7.12 19.39
CA ASP A 81 -7.35 6.13 19.85
C ASP A 81 -7.15 5.05 18.81
N ALA A 82 -6.06 4.29 18.93
CA ALA A 82 -5.78 3.19 18.04
C ALA A 82 -4.96 2.09 18.73
N VAL A 83 -5.08 0.88 18.20
CA VAL A 83 -4.13 -0.20 18.48
C VAL A 83 -3.40 -0.54 17.20
N VAL A 84 -2.07 -0.55 17.27
CA VAL A 84 -1.17 -0.87 16.17
C VAL A 84 -0.41 -2.15 16.50
N TRP A 85 -0.66 -3.21 15.75
CA TRP A 85 0.18 -4.41 15.76
C TRP A 85 1.15 -4.35 14.61
N PHE A 86 2.42 -4.60 14.88
CA PHE A 86 3.42 -4.69 13.84
C PHE A 86 4.46 -5.75 14.10
N ARG A 87 4.96 -6.33 13.02
CA ARG A 87 6.10 -7.23 13.04
C ARG A 87 6.97 -7.02 11.81
N ARG A 88 8.22 -7.41 11.94
CA ARG A 88 9.14 -7.42 10.80
C ARG A 88 8.98 -8.75 10.07
N GLN A 89 8.83 -8.70 8.76
CA GLN A 89 8.75 -9.85 7.86
C GLN A 89 9.89 -9.77 6.84
N MET A 90 10.17 -10.88 6.18
CA MET A 90 11.20 -10.95 5.14
C MET A 90 10.57 -11.25 3.79
N TRP A 91 10.95 -10.49 2.77
CA TRP A 91 10.62 -10.78 1.37
C TRP A 91 11.91 -10.80 0.56
N ARG A 92 12.27 -11.99 0.05
CA ARG A 92 13.61 -12.23 -0.52
C ARG A 92 14.67 -11.84 0.52
N ASP A 93 15.56 -10.90 0.19
CA ASP A 93 16.62 -10.42 1.09
C ASP A 93 16.30 -9.07 1.75
N ARG A 94 15.05 -8.61 1.64
CA ARG A 94 14.61 -7.32 2.18
C ARG A 94 13.55 -7.47 3.24
N ALA A 95 13.83 -6.91 4.41
CA ALA A 95 12.87 -6.91 5.50
C ALA A 95 11.87 -5.75 5.36
N PHE A 96 10.61 -5.99 5.73
CA PHE A 96 9.54 -5.00 5.71
C PHE A 96 8.72 -5.07 7.00
N TYR A 97 7.98 -4.01 7.30
CA TYR A 97 6.98 -3.96 8.37
C TYR A 97 5.63 -4.38 7.82
N ASP A 98 5.00 -5.33 8.51
CA ASP A 98 3.62 -5.72 8.34
C ASP A 98 2.83 -5.15 9.52
N VAL A 99 1.92 -4.21 9.23
CA VAL A 99 1.26 -3.39 10.24
C VAL A 99 -0.24 -3.49 10.11
N GLU A 100 -0.90 -3.82 11.22
CA GLU A 100 -2.35 -3.86 11.38
C GLU A 100 -2.75 -2.75 12.35
N VAL A 101 -3.77 -1.97 11.98
CA VAL A 101 -4.22 -0.79 12.71
C VAL A 101 -5.71 -0.90 12.93
N PHE A 102 -6.10 -0.92 14.19
CA PHE A 102 -7.47 -0.68 14.59
C PHE A 102 -7.61 0.78 15.03
N LEU A 103 -8.48 1.52 14.35
CA LEU A 103 -8.83 2.91 14.64
C LEU A 103 -10.13 2.91 15.43
N TRP A 104 -10.15 3.61 16.57
CA TRP A 104 -11.32 3.64 17.45
C TRP A 104 -11.78 5.07 17.73
N ARG A 105 -13.10 5.28 17.58
CA ARG A 105 -13.83 6.54 17.77
C ARG A 105 -13.36 7.63 16.79
N GLU A 106 -14.30 8.14 16.00
CA GLU A 106 -14.01 9.12 14.94
C GLU A 106 -12.96 8.60 13.94
N ALA A 107 -13.02 7.30 13.60
CA ALA A 107 -12.05 6.66 12.72
C ALA A 107 -12.18 7.18 11.29
N GLN A 108 -11.06 7.52 10.69
CA GLN A 108 -10.97 8.01 9.31
C GLN A 108 -9.75 7.40 8.61
N ILE A 109 -9.95 6.91 7.38
CA ILE A 109 -8.86 6.51 6.48
C ILE A 109 -8.96 7.34 5.21
N ARG A 110 -7.90 8.08 4.88
CA ARG A 110 -7.74 8.75 3.60
C ARG A 110 -6.79 7.95 2.73
N HIS A 111 -7.29 7.54 1.58
CA HIS A 111 -6.54 6.83 0.55
C HIS A 111 -5.77 7.80 -0.35
N PRO A 112 -4.69 7.36 -1.03
CA PRO A 112 -3.92 8.20 -1.94
C PRO A 112 -4.73 8.82 -3.08
N ALA A 113 -5.80 8.14 -3.50
CA ALA A 113 -6.72 8.63 -4.53
C ALA A 113 -7.65 9.75 -4.03
N GLY A 114 -7.58 10.11 -2.75
CA GLY A 114 -8.41 11.15 -2.12
C GLY A 114 -9.70 10.65 -1.49
N THR A 115 -10.08 9.38 -1.70
CA THR A 115 -11.23 8.75 -1.03
C THR A 115 -11.04 8.75 0.48
N ILE A 116 -12.11 9.07 1.21
CA ILE A 116 -12.14 9.06 2.67
C ILE A 116 -13.18 8.04 3.12
N GLU A 117 -12.76 7.12 3.99
CA GLU A 117 -13.61 6.20 4.73
C GLU A 117 -13.72 6.67 6.18
N THR A 118 -14.91 6.56 6.77
CA THR A 118 -15.18 6.95 8.16
C THR A 118 -16.03 5.92 8.89
N GLY A 119 -15.85 5.78 10.20
CA GLY A 119 -16.71 4.95 11.05
C GLY A 119 -16.41 5.08 12.54
N ASP A 120 -17.18 4.39 13.36
CA ASP A 120 -16.95 4.33 14.81
C ASP A 120 -15.73 3.47 15.18
N GLY A 121 -15.41 2.50 14.31
CA GLY A 121 -14.17 1.76 14.32
C GLY A 121 -13.83 1.27 12.91
N LEU A 122 -12.55 1.31 12.55
CA LEU A 122 -12.05 0.82 11.27
C LEU A 122 -10.82 -0.05 11.51
N PHE A 123 -10.63 -1.05 10.66
CA PHE A 123 -9.45 -1.91 10.68
C PHE A 123 -8.75 -1.84 9.32
N ALA A 124 -7.45 -1.61 9.34
CA ALA A 124 -6.65 -1.49 8.12
C ALA A 124 -5.31 -2.21 8.27
N ARG A 125 -4.76 -2.62 7.14
CA ARG A 125 -3.42 -3.22 7.06
C ARG A 125 -2.57 -2.46 6.06
N VAL A 126 -1.37 -2.10 6.47
CA VAL A 126 -0.36 -1.47 5.62
C VAL A 126 0.96 -2.19 5.75
N ARG A 127 1.75 -2.12 4.69
CA ARG A 127 3.08 -2.71 4.66
C ARG A 127 4.08 -1.70 4.12
N SER A 128 5.26 -1.68 4.70
CA SER A 128 6.32 -0.79 4.23
C SER A 128 7.72 -1.37 4.39
N PHE A 129 8.57 -1.13 3.39
CA PHE A 129 10.02 -1.34 3.49
C PHE A 129 10.74 -0.19 4.20
N GLY A 130 10.05 0.93 4.45
CA GLY A 130 10.55 2.06 5.22
C GLY A 130 10.70 1.74 6.71
N LYS A 131 10.97 2.78 7.48
CA LYS A 131 11.03 2.71 8.94
C LYS A 131 9.63 2.77 9.55
N LEU A 132 9.51 2.30 10.78
CA LEU A 132 8.36 2.57 11.63
C LEU A 132 8.82 3.48 12.76
N VAL A 133 8.23 4.67 12.84
CA VAL A 133 8.57 5.73 13.79
C VAL A 133 7.37 6.02 14.67
N LEU A 134 7.55 6.00 15.99
CA LEU A 134 6.53 6.37 16.97
C LEU A 134 6.89 7.74 17.56
N ASN A 135 6.02 8.71 17.36
CA ASN A 135 6.10 10.06 17.90
C ASN A 135 4.97 10.23 18.94
N ALA A 136 5.27 9.94 20.21
CA ALA A 136 4.33 10.11 21.30
C ALA A 136 4.90 11.03 22.38
N ASP A 137 4.05 11.88 22.96
CA ASP A 137 4.46 12.80 24.03
C ASP A 137 4.72 12.03 25.34
N GLY A 138 3.91 11.00 25.61
CA GLY A 138 4.10 10.05 26.70
C GLY A 138 4.29 8.61 26.22
N PHE A 139 5.23 7.89 26.83
CA PHE A 139 5.54 6.50 26.47
C PHE A 139 5.69 5.63 27.72
N THR A 140 5.00 4.49 27.72
CA THR A 140 5.09 3.49 28.79
C THR A 140 5.34 2.10 28.21
N PRO A 141 6.44 1.42 28.57
CA PRO A 141 6.71 0.04 28.12
C PRO A 141 6.00 -0.98 29.03
N SER A 142 4.70 -0.79 29.26
CA SER A 142 3.86 -1.70 30.04
C SER A 142 2.65 -2.10 29.22
N PRO A 143 2.22 -3.37 29.28
CA PRO A 143 0.98 -3.78 28.66
C PRO A 143 -0.22 -3.09 29.34
N ASP A 144 -1.23 -2.77 28.56
CA ASP A 144 -2.58 -2.43 29.03
C ASP A 144 -3.61 -3.40 28.42
N GLU A 145 -3.33 -4.69 28.54
CA GLU A 145 -4.10 -5.76 27.87
C GLU A 145 -5.57 -5.89 28.34
N HIS A 146 -5.95 -5.15 29.38
CA HIS A 146 -7.28 -5.15 29.96
C HIS A 146 -8.09 -3.91 29.60
N SER A 147 -7.54 -2.99 28.81
CA SER A 147 -8.26 -1.82 28.36
C SER A 147 -9.45 -2.20 27.47
N GLU A 148 -10.51 -1.37 27.51
CA GLU A 148 -11.67 -1.54 26.63
C GLU A 148 -11.27 -1.43 25.16
N LEU A 149 -10.34 -0.51 24.85
CA LEU A 149 -9.78 -0.32 23.51
C LEU A 149 -9.13 -1.61 23.02
N PHE A 150 -8.20 -2.18 23.80
CA PHE A 150 -7.47 -3.37 23.39
C PHE A 150 -8.39 -4.60 23.27
N ALA A 151 -9.38 -4.73 24.15
CA ALA A 151 -10.39 -5.78 24.05
C ALA A 151 -11.23 -5.67 22.76
N ALA A 152 -11.74 -4.47 22.43
CA ALA A 152 -12.48 -4.22 21.21
C ALA A 152 -11.62 -4.48 19.96
N ALA A 153 -10.38 -3.99 19.98
CA ALA A 153 -9.44 -4.13 18.89
C ALA A 153 -9.09 -5.61 18.62
N ARG A 154 -8.88 -6.41 19.67
CA ARG A 154 -8.66 -7.86 19.55
C ARG A 154 -9.87 -8.60 18.98
N ALA A 155 -11.08 -8.23 19.38
CA ALA A 155 -12.30 -8.86 18.88
C ALA A 155 -12.44 -8.65 17.36
N VAL A 156 -12.17 -7.43 16.88
CA VAL A 156 -12.17 -7.12 15.43
C VAL A 156 -11.07 -7.87 14.70
N ARG A 157 -9.84 -7.84 15.23
CA ARG A 157 -8.67 -8.50 14.63
C ARG A 157 -8.85 -10.03 14.50
N ALA A 158 -9.54 -10.66 15.44
CA ALA A 158 -9.80 -12.11 15.42
C ALA A 158 -10.90 -12.52 14.41
N GLY A 159 -11.75 -11.58 13.98
CA GLY A 159 -12.82 -11.84 13.02
C GLY A 159 -12.51 -11.42 11.58
N GLY A 160 -11.36 -10.78 11.34
CA GLY A 160 -10.90 -10.31 10.03
C GLY A 160 -10.01 -11.29 9.26
#